data_AF-A0AB74QGD9-F1
#
_entry.id   AF-A0AB74QGD9-F1
#
_cell.length_a   1.000
_cell.length_b   1.000
_cell.length_c   1.000
_cell.angle_alpha   90.00
_cell.angle_beta   90.00
_cell.angle_gamma   90.00
#
_symmetry.space_group_name_H-M   'P 1'
#
loop_
_entity.id
_entity.type
_entity.pdbx_description
1 polymer ?
#
loop_
_entity_poly.entity_id
_entity_poly.type
_entity_poly.pdbx_seq_one_letter_code
_entity_poly.pdbx_strand_id
1 'polypeptide(L)'
;MLENRKQIQKEIYLPIATYCLKDKQYYIKEYGALLIKSAENSDIFNTHKNRILYKNKLDIQEIANELNVNKATIQRNIKKLEKLDFKILKIENTLNGIVYCLPSENNIDLNKFALINYEMLKKMVNKFKSNTIKVYFLLKTITTETNFKPATNSFIAENIGLSSKSKNNLDIITSSVKTLEENKYIETKKVNVYEYDKEKLREVPKIRKVYRICNFDEWKKEIDKNKVD
;
A
#
# COMPACT_ATOMS: atom_id res chain seq x y z
N MET A 1 7.63 -33.61 12.12
CA MET A 1 6.87 -32.42 12.58
C MET A 1 7.39 -31.07 12.06
N LEU A 2 8.61 -30.97 11.50
CA LEU A 2 9.10 -29.75 10.84
C LEU A 2 8.63 -29.60 9.38
N GLU A 3 8.33 -30.69 8.67
CA GLU A 3 7.95 -30.66 7.25
C GLU A 3 6.51 -30.18 7.01
N ASN A 4 5.60 -30.41 7.98
CA ASN A 4 4.21 -29.94 7.91
C ASN A 4 4.04 -28.42 8.15
N ARG A 5 5.10 -27.66 8.45
CA ARG A 5 5.02 -26.19 8.52
C ARG A 5 5.25 -25.51 7.17
N LYS A 6 5.74 -26.24 6.16
CA LYS A 6 5.94 -25.72 4.80
C LYS A 6 4.70 -25.79 3.92
N GLN A 7 3.73 -26.63 4.29
CA GLN A 7 2.48 -26.80 3.54
C GLN A 7 1.35 -26.05 4.26
N ILE A 8 0.75 -25.10 3.54
CA ILE A 8 -0.28 -24.14 3.97
C ILE A 8 0.26 -22.93 4.77
N GLN A 9 1.25 -22.20 4.21
CA GLN A 9 1.15 -20.75 4.37
C GLN A 9 -0.04 -20.31 3.51
N LYS A 10 -1.22 -20.17 4.13
CA LYS A 10 -2.29 -19.38 3.52
C LYS A 10 -1.67 -18.06 3.06
N GLU A 11 -2.00 -17.62 1.86
CA GLU A 11 -1.61 -16.30 1.39
C GLU A 11 -2.09 -15.26 2.42
N ILE A 12 -1.16 -14.71 3.20
CA ILE A 12 -1.49 -13.75 4.24
C ILE A 12 -1.81 -12.44 3.55
N TYR A 13 -3.02 -11.91 3.75
CA TYR A 13 -3.39 -10.58 3.30
C TYR A 13 -3.31 -9.57 4.44
N LEU A 14 -2.74 -8.41 4.15
CA LEU A 14 -2.52 -7.33 5.11
C LEU A 14 -3.39 -6.12 4.77
N PRO A 15 -4.14 -5.57 5.73
CA PRO A 15 -5.02 -4.43 5.50
C PRO A 15 -4.27 -3.10 5.58
N ILE A 16 -4.20 -2.41 4.44
CA ILE A 16 -3.62 -1.08 4.33
C ILE A 16 -4.73 -0.03 4.33
N ALA A 17 -4.64 0.97 5.21
CA ALA A 17 -5.60 2.04 5.30
C ALA A 17 -5.57 2.93 4.05
N THR A 18 -6.70 3.04 3.37
CA THR A 18 -6.87 3.87 2.16
C THR A 18 -7.58 5.18 2.47
N TYR A 19 -8.34 5.24 3.56
CA TYR A 19 -9.10 6.44 3.95
C TYR A 19 -8.20 7.64 4.28
N CYS A 20 -7.00 7.41 4.81
CA CYS A 20 -6.05 8.45 5.20
C CYS A 20 -4.95 8.73 4.15
N LEU A 21 -5.11 8.30 2.88
CA LEU A 21 -4.08 8.49 1.84
C LEU A 21 -3.69 9.95 1.64
N LYS A 22 -4.63 10.89 1.79
CA LYS A 22 -4.39 12.34 1.67
C LYS A 22 -3.64 12.95 2.83
N ASP A 23 -3.59 12.26 3.97
CA ASP A 23 -2.97 12.81 5.18
C ASP A 23 -1.44 12.85 5.03
N LYS A 24 -0.86 14.01 5.32
CA LYS A 24 0.59 14.24 5.28
C LYS A 24 1.32 13.54 6.44
N GLN A 25 0.62 13.25 7.53
CA GLN A 25 1.10 12.47 8.65
C GLN A 25 0.94 10.96 8.45
N TYR A 26 0.31 10.53 7.35
CA TYR A 26 0.21 9.12 7.00
C TYR A 26 1.49 8.61 6.34
N TYR A 27 2.41 8.16 7.18
CA TYR A 27 3.66 7.47 6.83
C TYR A 27 3.40 6.02 6.43
N ILE A 28 2.86 5.84 5.23
CA ILE A 28 2.40 4.53 4.73
C ILE A 28 3.49 3.45 4.68
N LYS A 29 4.76 3.83 4.46
CA LYS A 29 5.89 2.89 4.37
C LYS A 29 6.17 2.26 5.74
N GLU A 30 6.25 3.10 6.77
CA GLU A 30 6.40 2.70 8.16
C GLU A 30 5.19 1.94 8.67
N TYR A 31 3.97 2.36 8.30
CA TYR A 31 2.76 1.60 8.61
C TYR A 31 2.76 0.21 7.97
N GLY A 32 3.18 0.11 6.70
CA GLY A 32 3.36 -1.18 6.02
C GLY A 32 4.39 -2.07 6.72
N ALA A 33 5.51 -1.50 7.18
CA ALA A 33 6.52 -2.23 7.94
C ALA A 33 5.96 -2.78 9.27
N LEU A 34 5.14 -2.00 10.00
CA LEU A 34 4.49 -2.48 11.22
C LEU A 34 3.52 -3.65 10.94
N LEU A 35 2.77 -3.59 9.83
CA LEU A 35 1.91 -4.70 9.41
C LEU A 35 2.72 -5.96 9.06
N ILE A 36 3.84 -5.81 8.35
CA ILE A 36 4.76 -6.92 8.03
C ILE A 36 5.31 -7.54 9.31
N LYS A 37 5.86 -6.74 10.24
CA LYS A 37 6.41 -7.24 11.51
C LYS A 37 5.35 -7.90 12.38
N SER A 38 4.12 -7.39 12.36
CA SER A 38 3.01 -8.07 13.03
C SER A 38 2.60 -9.38 12.34
N ALA A 39 2.87 -9.58 11.06
CA ALA A 39 2.62 -10.85 10.38
C ALA A 39 3.72 -11.89 10.67
N GLU A 40 4.95 -11.42 10.83
CA GLU A 40 6.13 -12.24 11.13
C GLU A 40 6.14 -12.71 12.60
N ASN A 41 5.64 -11.89 13.52
CA ASN A 41 5.50 -12.24 14.94
C ASN A 41 4.33 -13.22 15.17
N SER A 42 4.59 -14.51 14.98
CA SER A 42 3.65 -15.62 15.22
C SER A 42 3.49 -15.98 16.72
N ASP A 43 3.31 -14.98 17.59
CA ASP A 43 2.96 -15.21 19.00
C ASP A 43 1.50 -15.72 19.12
N ILE A 44 1.19 -16.47 20.17
CA ILE A 44 -0.11 -17.13 20.44
C ILE A 44 -1.33 -16.19 20.34
N PHE A 45 -1.13 -14.89 20.58
CA PHE A 45 -2.18 -13.86 20.52
C PHE A 45 -2.35 -13.20 19.15
N ASN A 46 -1.41 -13.45 18.23
CA ASN A 46 -1.35 -12.82 16.92
C ASN A 46 -1.99 -13.76 15.89
N THR A 47 -3.32 -13.75 15.88
CA THR A 47 -4.12 -14.57 14.96
C THR A 47 -4.59 -13.72 13.78
N HIS A 48 -5.08 -14.35 12.72
CA HIS A 48 -5.80 -13.64 11.64
C HIS A 48 -6.98 -12.78 12.14
N LYS A 49 -7.45 -12.99 13.38
CA LYS A 49 -8.52 -12.20 14.00
C LYS A 49 -7.99 -11.02 14.83
N ASN A 50 -6.89 -11.20 15.55
CA ASN A 50 -6.29 -10.17 16.41
C ASN A 50 -4.82 -9.95 16.02
N ARG A 51 -4.50 -8.78 15.48
CA ARG A 51 -3.14 -8.42 15.08
C ARG A 51 -2.53 -7.47 16.09
N ILE A 52 -1.58 -7.97 16.88
CA ILE A 52 -1.03 -7.26 18.04
C ILE A 52 0.49 -7.17 17.91
N LEU A 53 1.04 -5.98 18.12
CA LEU A 53 2.48 -5.75 18.15
C LEU A 53 2.88 -5.13 19.49
N TYR A 54 3.63 -5.88 20.28
CA TYR A 54 4.13 -5.42 21.59
C TYR A 54 5.18 -4.31 21.40
N LYS A 55 4.92 -3.12 21.96
CA LYS A 55 5.82 -1.97 21.81
C LYS A 55 7.23 -2.24 22.34
N ASN A 56 7.31 -2.94 23.47
CA ASN A 56 8.57 -3.30 24.13
C ASN A 56 9.36 -4.39 23.39
N LYS A 57 8.70 -5.20 22.55
CA LYS A 57 9.35 -6.24 21.73
C LYS A 57 9.65 -5.77 20.30
N LEU A 58 9.22 -4.56 19.93
CA LEU A 58 9.39 -4.05 18.58
C LEU A 58 10.82 -3.56 18.37
N ASP A 59 11.58 -4.25 17.51
CA ASP A 59 12.90 -3.80 17.11
C ASP A 59 12.81 -2.66 16.07
N ILE A 60 12.84 -1.43 16.58
CA ILE A 60 12.83 -0.24 15.74
C ILE A 60 14.14 -0.09 14.94
N GLN A 61 15.26 -0.63 15.44
CA GLN A 61 16.53 -0.56 14.71
C GLN A 61 16.50 -1.48 13.49
N GLU A 62 15.89 -2.65 13.61
CA GLU A 62 15.66 -3.55 12.48
C GLU A 62 14.84 -2.86 11.38
N ILE A 63 13.69 -2.25 11.74
CA ILE A 63 12.85 -1.50 10.78
C ILE A 63 13.64 -0.35 10.13
N ALA A 64 14.43 0.37 10.92
CA ALA A 64 15.27 1.46 10.44
C ALA A 64 16.27 0.99 9.37
N ASN A 65 16.91 -0.17 9.61
CA ASN A 65 17.85 -0.78 8.68
C ASN A 65 17.14 -1.25 7.39
N GLU A 66 16.00 -1.95 7.51
CA GLU A 66 15.21 -2.43 6.37
C GLU A 66 14.74 -1.29 5.46
N LEU A 67 14.29 -0.19 6.06
CA LEU A 67 13.79 0.96 5.31
C LEU A 67 14.88 1.93 4.84
N ASN A 68 16.13 1.71 5.27
CA ASN A 68 17.28 2.59 5.10
C ASN A 68 16.98 4.03 5.58
N VAL A 69 16.49 4.16 6.81
CA VAL A 69 16.09 5.42 7.44
C VAL A 69 16.61 5.45 8.87
N ASN A 70 16.99 6.62 9.37
CA ASN A 70 17.43 6.78 10.75
C ASN A 70 16.34 6.32 11.75
N LYS A 71 16.74 5.53 12.77
CA LYS A 71 15.89 5.10 13.90
C LYS A 71 15.04 6.21 14.49
N ALA A 72 15.61 7.39 14.74
CA ALA A 72 14.90 8.54 15.30
C ALA A 72 13.76 9.01 14.38
N THR A 73 13.96 8.96 13.07
CA THR A 73 12.93 9.28 12.08
C THR A 73 11.82 8.25 12.11
N ILE A 74 12.13 6.95 12.18
CA ILE A 74 11.12 5.89 12.31
C ILE A 74 10.28 6.09 13.58
N GLN A 75 10.92 6.29 14.74
CA GLN A 75 10.22 6.55 16.00
C GLN A 75 9.29 7.77 15.91
N ARG A 76 9.76 8.86 15.33
CA ARG A 76 8.96 10.07 15.12
C ARG A 76 7.78 9.82 14.19
N ASN A 77 7.98 9.07 13.11
CA ASN A 77 6.92 8.79 12.14
C ASN A 77 5.86 7.86 12.75
N ILE A 78 6.26 6.84 13.50
CA ILE A 78 5.33 5.98 14.25
C ILE A 78 4.51 6.80 15.26
N LYS A 79 5.13 7.70 16.02
CA LYS A 79 4.39 8.62 16.92
C LYS A 79 3.38 9.51 16.21
N LYS A 80 3.60 9.83 14.93
CA LYS A 80 2.61 10.56 14.13
C LYS A 80 1.48 9.63 13.66
N LEU A 81 1.79 8.39 13.30
CA LEU A 81 0.78 7.36 13.01
C LEU A 81 -0.14 7.09 14.21
N GLU A 82 0.39 7.11 15.43
CA GLU A 82 -0.39 6.98 16.68
C GLU A 82 -1.42 8.11 16.85
N LYS A 83 -1.14 9.29 16.28
CA LYS A 83 -1.96 10.50 16.43
C LYS A 83 -2.88 10.75 15.23
N LEU A 84 -2.88 9.86 14.23
CA LEU A 84 -3.79 9.99 13.09
C LEU A 84 -5.24 9.91 13.56
N ASP A 85 -6.07 10.85 13.09
CA ASP A 85 -7.51 10.87 13.36
C ASP A 85 -8.17 9.55 12.95
N PHE A 86 -7.75 9.02 11.80
CA PHE A 86 -8.05 7.67 11.40
C PHE A 86 -7.13 6.72 12.19
N LYS A 87 -7.55 6.33 13.40
CA LYS A 87 -6.83 5.54 14.41
C LYS A 87 -6.35 4.15 13.93
N ILE A 88 -5.46 4.11 12.95
CA ILE A 88 -4.91 2.89 12.34
C ILE A 88 -3.97 2.13 13.28
N LEU A 89 -3.44 2.81 14.31
CA LEU A 89 -2.67 2.21 15.40
C LEU A 89 -3.42 2.47 16.70
N LYS A 90 -4.28 1.53 17.12
CA LYS A 90 -4.92 1.63 18.44
C LYS A 90 -3.90 1.19 19.50
N ILE A 91 -3.68 2.02 20.51
CA ILE A 91 -2.79 1.70 21.62
C ILE A 91 -3.61 1.13 22.77
N GLU A 92 -3.24 -0.03 23.28
CA GLU A 92 -3.87 -0.65 24.44
C GLU A 92 -2.82 -1.03 25.48
N ASN A 93 -3.19 -0.92 26.76
CA ASN A 93 -2.38 -1.42 27.86
C ASN A 93 -2.90 -2.79 28.26
N THR A 94 -2.06 -3.82 28.12
CA THR A 94 -2.38 -5.20 28.49
C THR A 94 -1.60 -5.59 29.74
N LEU A 95 -1.94 -6.73 30.35
CA LEU A 95 -1.16 -7.29 31.47
C LEU A 95 0.32 -7.52 31.09
N ASN A 96 0.60 -7.73 29.80
CA ASN A 96 1.94 -7.99 29.27
C ASN A 96 2.62 -6.72 28.70
N GLY A 97 2.05 -5.54 28.95
CA GLY A 97 2.56 -4.25 28.52
C GLY A 97 1.74 -3.58 27.41
N ILE A 98 2.31 -2.50 26.86
CA ILE A 98 1.64 -1.66 25.86
C ILE A 98 1.77 -2.29 24.47
N VAL A 99 0.65 -2.36 23.75
CA VAL A 99 0.57 -2.95 22.41
C VAL A 99 0.02 -1.96 21.39
N TYR A 100 0.41 -2.15 20.13
CA TYR A 100 -0.33 -1.66 18.98
C TYR A 100 -1.30 -2.74 18.52
N CYS A 101 -2.59 -2.42 18.52
CA CYS A 101 -3.64 -3.19 17.88
C CYS A 101 -3.77 -2.69 16.44
N LEU A 102 -3.38 -3.56 15.51
CA LEU A 102 -3.40 -3.33 14.06
C LEU A 102 -4.66 -3.97 13.45
N PRO A 103 -5.17 -3.44 12.34
CA PRO A 103 -6.31 -4.04 11.64
C PRO A 103 -5.95 -5.45 11.14
N SER A 104 -6.93 -6.35 11.19
CA SER A 104 -6.85 -7.71 10.67
C SER A 104 -7.89 -7.91 9.56
N GLU A 105 -7.63 -8.81 8.60
CA GLU A 105 -8.52 -9.01 7.44
C GLU A 105 -9.98 -9.31 7.83
N ASN A 106 -10.20 -9.90 9.01
CA ASN A 106 -11.51 -10.30 9.51
C ASN A 106 -12.29 -9.17 10.21
N ASN A 107 -11.68 -8.00 10.41
CA ASN A 107 -12.27 -6.89 11.17
C ASN A 107 -11.93 -5.52 10.56
N ILE A 108 -12.12 -5.38 9.25
CA ILE A 108 -11.96 -4.11 8.54
C ILE A 108 -13.20 -3.75 7.73
N ASP A 109 -13.40 -2.44 7.58
CA ASP A 109 -14.28 -1.85 6.59
C ASP A 109 -13.52 -1.75 5.25
N LEU A 110 -13.92 -2.56 4.25
CA LEU A 110 -13.29 -2.59 2.93
C LEU A 110 -13.42 -1.26 2.15
N ASN A 111 -14.29 -0.34 2.58
CA ASN A 111 -14.32 1.01 2.03
C ASN A 111 -13.18 1.91 2.55
N LYS A 112 -12.54 1.50 3.66
CA LYS A 112 -11.49 2.26 4.34
C LYS A 112 -10.13 1.58 4.32
N PHE A 113 -10.09 0.30 3.95
CA PHE A 113 -8.90 -0.52 3.87
C PHE A 113 -8.85 -1.30 2.57
N ALA A 114 -7.66 -1.47 2.02
CA ALA A 114 -7.40 -2.38 0.92
C ALA A 114 -6.50 -3.53 1.39
N LEU A 115 -6.82 -4.75 0.97
CA LEU A 115 -6.01 -5.93 1.24
C LEU A 115 -4.86 -6.06 0.24
N ILE A 116 -3.70 -6.51 0.67
CA ILE A 116 -2.56 -6.84 -0.19
C ILE A 116 -1.85 -8.09 0.34
N ASN A 117 -1.39 -8.95 -0.56
CA ASN A 117 -0.59 -10.13 -0.18
C ASN A 117 0.69 -9.70 0.55
N TYR A 118 1.07 -10.44 1.59
CA TYR A 118 2.25 -10.18 2.42
C TYR A 118 3.54 -10.03 1.61
N GLU A 119 3.82 -10.92 0.65
CA GLU A 119 5.04 -10.89 -0.15
C GLU A 119 5.09 -9.62 -1.02
N MET A 120 3.94 -9.26 -1.62
CA MET A 120 3.80 -8.02 -2.40
C MET A 120 4.05 -6.79 -1.52
N LEU A 121 3.43 -6.73 -0.33
CA LEU A 121 3.63 -5.59 0.57
C LEU A 121 5.08 -5.49 1.04
N LYS A 122 5.72 -6.62 1.40
CA LYS A 122 7.11 -6.65 1.84
C LYS A 122 8.06 -6.12 0.76
N LYS A 123 7.90 -6.58 -0.49
CA LYS A 123 8.71 -6.11 -1.60
C LYS A 123 8.42 -4.63 -1.94
N MET A 124 7.16 -4.22 -1.86
CA MET A 124 6.73 -2.82 -2.06
C MET A 124 7.34 -1.87 -1.02
N VAL A 125 7.25 -2.21 0.27
CA VAL A 125 7.79 -1.41 1.38
C VAL A 125 9.30 -1.29 1.25
N ASN A 126 10.03 -2.35 0.86
CA ASN A 126 11.48 -2.28 0.75
C ASN A 126 11.95 -1.48 -0.49
N LYS A 127 11.21 -1.56 -1.61
CA LYS A 127 11.66 -1.00 -2.89
C LYS A 127 11.14 0.40 -3.19
N PHE A 128 9.92 0.74 -2.76
CA PHE A 128 9.23 1.93 -3.26
C PHE A 128 9.24 3.12 -2.30
N LYS A 129 9.10 4.32 -2.87
CA LYS A 129 8.90 5.57 -2.14
C LYS A 129 7.44 5.65 -1.66
N SER A 130 7.20 6.38 -0.56
CA SER A 130 5.87 6.49 0.06
C SER A 130 4.78 6.93 -0.92
N ASN A 131 5.05 7.90 -1.80
CA ASN A 131 4.06 8.34 -2.79
C ASN A 131 3.72 7.23 -3.80
N THR A 132 4.69 6.42 -4.21
CA THR A 132 4.45 5.28 -5.10
C THR A 132 3.54 4.23 -4.45
N ILE A 133 3.76 3.96 -3.17
CA ILE A 133 2.89 3.08 -2.37
C ILE A 133 1.47 3.67 -2.28
N LYS A 134 1.35 4.97 -1.98
CA LYS A 134 0.03 5.65 -1.94
C LYS A 134 -0.70 5.59 -3.29
N VAL A 135 0.01 5.77 -4.41
CA VAL A 135 -0.56 5.66 -5.77
C VAL A 135 -1.14 4.26 -5.98
N TYR A 136 -0.40 3.20 -5.64
CA TYR A 136 -0.91 1.83 -5.77
C TYR A 136 -2.21 1.63 -4.97
N PHE A 137 -2.23 2.04 -3.70
CA PHE A 137 -3.41 1.84 -2.85
C PHE A 137 -4.60 2.71 -3.27
N LEU A 138 -4.37 3.90 -3.82
CA LEU A 138 -5.45 4.67 -4.44
C LEU A 138 -6.00 3.95 -5.67
N LEU A 139 -5.15 3.45 -6.57
CA LEU A 139 -5.61 2.70 -7.75
C LEU A 139 -6.37 1.44 -7.34
N LYS A 140 -6.00 0.81 -6.22
CA LYS A 140 -6.69 -0.37 -5.68
C LYS A 140 -8.09 -0.06 -5.14
N THR A 141 -8.41 1.18 -4.79
CA THR A 141 -9.79 1.56 -4.38
C THR A 141 -10.69 1.88 -5.56
N ILE A 142 -10.14 2.23 -6.72
CA ILE A 142 -10.93 2.64 -7.90
C ILE A 142 -10.92 1.64 -9.04
N THR A 143 -10.06 0.62 -9.00
CA THR A 143 -9.89 -0.38 -10.07
C THR A 143 -9.88 -1.81 -9.49
N THR A 144 -10.05 -2.82 -10.33
CA THR A 144 -9.96 -4.23 -9.92
C THR A 144 -8.93 -4.96 -10.77
N GLU A 145 -8.78 -6.27 -10.56
CA GLU A 145 -7.88 -7.13 -11.33
C GLU A 145 -8.35 -7.35 -12.78
N THR A 146 -9.64 -7.18 -13.04
CA THR A 146 -10.29 -7.43 -14.33
C THR A 146 -10.77 -6.15 -15.01
N ASN A 147 -11.00 -5.08 -14.26
CA ASN A 147 -11.66 -3.86 -14.76
C ASN A 147 -10.69 -2.69 -14.87
N PHE A 148 -10.39 -2.29 -16.11
CA PHE A 148 -9.61 -1.09 -16.38
C PHE A 148 -10.43 0.17 -16.13
N LYS A 149 -9.91 1.10 -15.33
CA LYS A 149 -10.58 2.37 -15.02
C LYS A 149 -9.69 3.57 -15.32
N PRO A 150 -10.24 4.67 -15.85
CA PRO A 150 -9.48 5.87 -16.12
C PRO A 150 -9.16 6.64 -14.83
N ALA A 151 -7.96 7.20 -14.76
CA ALA A 151 -7.57 8.15 -13.72
C ALA A 151 -6.57 9.16 -14.30
N THR A 152 -6.71 10.44 -13.93
CA THR A 152 -5.74 11.46 -14.35
C THR A 152 -4.66 11.62 -13.28
N ASN A 153 -3.47 12.08 -13.68
CA ASN A 153 -2.41 12.37 -12.70
C ASN A 153 -2.84 13.43 -11.68
N SER A 154 -3.64 14.41 -12.10
CA SER A 154 -4.21 15.43 -11.20
C SER A 154 -5.13 14.80 -10.15
N PHE A 155 -6.03 13.90 -10.55
CA PHE A 155 -6.89 13.15 -9.64
C PHE A 155 -6.06 12.33 -8.64
N ILE A 156 -5.05 11.62 -9.13
CA ILE A 156 -4.18 10.80 -8.28
C ILE A 156 -3.42 11.68 -7.28
N ALA A 157 -2.82 12.78 -7.74
CA ALA A 157 -2.07 13.70 -6.89
C ALA A 157 -2.93 14.23 -5.73
N GLU A 158 -4.12 14.76 -6.03
CA GLU A 158 -5.04 15.30 -5.02
C GLU A 158 -5.51 14.24 -4.03
N ASN A 159 -5.69 12.99 -4.48
CA ASN A 159 -6.18 11.91 -3.63
C ASN A 159 -5.08 11.22 -2.79
N ILE A 160 -3.81 11.54 -3.01
CA ILE A 160 -2.71 11.13 -2.12
C ILE A 160 -2.10 12.30 -1.32
N GLY A 161 -2.73 13.48 -1.38
CA GLY A 161 -2.33 14.65 -0.59
C GLY A 161 -1.29 15.57 -1.25
N LEU A 162 -1.11 15.46 -2.57
CA LEU A 162 -0.26 16.34 -3.37
C LEU A 162 -1.10 17.38 -4.13
N SER A 163 -0.50 18.53 -4.42
CA SER A 163 -1.13 19.55 -5.27
C SER A 163 -1.04 19.16 -6.74
N SER A 164 -2.18 19.11 -7.44
CA SER A 164 -2.29 18.88 -8.88
C SER A 164 -1.76 20.05 -9.74
N LYS A 165 -1.58 21.24 -9.14
CA LYS A 165 -1.07 22.42 -9.84
C LYS A 165 0.46 22.42 -10.00
N SER A 166 1.17 21.58 -9.24
CA SER A 166 2.63 21.51 -9.28
C SER A 166 3.09 20.48 -10.30
N LYS A 167 3.87 20.92 -11.29
CA LYS A 167 4.50 20.03 -12.29
C LYS A 167 5.31 18.92 -11.60
N ASN A 168 6.13 19.27 -10.61
CA ASN A 168 6.94 18.29 -9.87
C ASN A 168 6.09 17.20 -9.21
N ASN A 169 4.91 17.54 -8.67
CA ASN A 169 4.01 16.54 -8.10
C ASN A 169 3.42 15.63 -9.17
N LEU A 170 3.05 16.17 -10.33
CA LEU A 170 2.56 15.37 -11.45
C LEU A 170 3.66 14.44 -12.00
N ASP A 171 4.91 14.90 -12.03
CA ASP A 171 6.07 14.09 -12.42
C ASP A 171 6.34 12.95 -11.42
N ILE A 172 6.12 13.18 -10.12
CA ILE A 172 6.13 12.12 -9.09
C ILE A 172 5.06 11.08 -9.38
N ILE A 173 3.85 11.47 -9.80
CA ILE A 173 2.79 10.52 -10.17
C ILE A 173 3.20 9.71 -11.41
N THR A 174 3.66 10.38 -12.46
CA THR A 174 4.13 9.72 -13.68
C THR A 174 5.22 8.68 -13.39
N SER A 175 6.21 9.06 -12.59
CA SER A 175 7.32 8.18 -12.19
C SER A 175 6.81 7.01 -11.34
N SER A 176 5.89 7.27 -10.40
CA SER A 176 5.30 6.24 -9.55
C SER A 176 4.52 5.21 -10.35
N VAL A 177 3.71 5.66 -11.31
CA VAL A 177 2.96 4.77 -12.20
C VAL A 177 3.91 3.90 -13.02
N LYS A 178 4.96 4.50 -13.60
CA LYS A 178 5.99 3.77 -14.35
C LYS A 178 6.66 2.70 -13.49
N THR A 179 7.10 3.05 -12.28
CA THR A 179 7.70 2.10 -11.34
C THR A 179 6.75 0.96 -10.98
N LEU A 180 5.46 1.23 -10.73
CA LEU A 180 4.48 0.20 -10.40
C LEU A 180 4.22 -0.75 -11.58
N GLU A 181 4.18 -0.21 -12.80
CA GLU A 181 3.99 -0.96 -14.05
C GLU A 181 5.19 -1.87 -14.34
N GLU A 182 6.42 -1.33 -14.27
CA GLU A 182 7.68 -2.07 -14.45
C GLU A 182 7.87 -3.21 -13.44
N ASN A 183 7.26 -3.09 -12.26
CA ASN A 183 7.32 -4.10 -11.20
C ASN A 183 6.05 -4.96 -11.12
N LYS A 184 5.20 -4.90 -12.15
CA LYS A 184 3.97 -5.69 -12.32
C LYS A 184 2.99 -5.58 -11.15
N TYR A 185 2.90 -4.44 -10.49
CA TYR A 185 1.84 -4.16 -9.50
C TYR A 185 0.55 -3.67 -10.16
N ILE A 186 0.68 -3.00 -11.30
CA ILE A 186 -0.43 -2.50 -12.12
C ILE A 186 -0.16 -2.80 -13.58
N GLU A 187 -1.21 -2.72 -14.39
CA GLU A 187 -1.10 -2.64 -15.85
C GLU A 187 -1.81 -1.38 -16.35
N THR A 188 -1.23 -0.74 -17.36
CA THR A 188 -1.82 0.45 -17.95
C THR A 188 -2.09 0.29 -19.44
N LYS A 189 -3.17 0.91 -19.91
CA LYS A 189 -3.53 0.97 -21.35
C LYS A 189 -3.90 2.39 -21.72
N LYS A 190 -3.79 2.70 -23.01
CA LYS A 190 -4.34 3.93 -23.61
C LYS A 190 -5.59 3.54 -24.38
N VAL A 191 -6.70 4.21 -24.10
CA VAL A 191 -7.99 4.00 -24.77
C VAL A 191 -8.47 5.31 -25.37
N ASN A 192 -9.08 5.24 -26.54
CA ASN A 192 -9.77 6.39 -27.13
C ASN A 192 -11.15 6.50 -26.49
N VAL A 193 -11.42 7.65 -25.88
CA VAL A 193 -12.75 8.02 -25.37
C VAL A 193 -13.23 9.20 -26.18
N TYR A 194 -14.37 9.05 -26.84
CA TYR A 194 -14.99 10.14 -27.58
C TYR A 194 -15.68 11.06 -26.59
N GLU A 195 -15.28 12.33 -26.60
CA GLU A 195 -15.89 13.37 -25.78
C GLU A 195 -16.43 14.47 -26.69
N TYR A 196 -17.61 14.98 -26.36
CA TYR A 196 -18.18 16.11 -27.08
C TYR A 196 -17.36 17.38 -26.83
N ASP A 197 -16.80 17.94 -27.89
CA ASP A 197 -16.10 19.21 -27.88
C ASP A 197 -17.10 20.33 -28.16
N LYS A 198 -17.34 21.19 -27.16
CA LYS A 198 -18.29 22.31 -27.26
C LYS A 198 -17.82 23.39 -28.24
N GLU A 199 -16.51 23.54 -28.46
CA GLU A 199 -15.96 24.54 -29.39
C GLU A 199 -16.04 24.05 -30.83
N LYS A 200 -15.77 22.76 -31.05
CA LYS A 200 -15.81 22.14 -32.39
C LYS A 200 -17.17 21.55 -32.76
N LEU A 201 -18.13 21.61 -31.85
CA LEU A 201 -19.50 21.09 -31.98
C LEU A 201 -19.58 19.63 -32.47
N ARG A 202 -18.58 18.81 -32.11
CA ARG A 202 -18.48 17.41 -32.53
C ARG A 202 -17.81 16.55 -31.47
N GLU A 203 -18.01 15.24 -31.56
CA GLU A 203 -17.22 14.30 -30.78
C GLU A 203 -15.78 14.25 -31.30
N VAL A 204 -14.82 14.34 -30.38
CA VAL A 204 -13.39 14.20 -30.68
C VAL A 204 -12.80 13.06 -29.84
N PRO A 205 -11.96 12.21 -30.43
CA PRO A 205 -11.27 11.18 -29.67
C PRO A 205 -10.25 11.84 -28.72
N LYS A 206 -10.36 11.51 -27.43
CA LYS A 206 -9.35 11.83 -26.42
C LYS A 206 -8.73 10.55 -25.90
N ILE A 207 -7.40 10.52 -25.88
CA ILE A 207 -6.66 9.40 -25.32
C ILE A 207 -6.72 9.50 -23.80
N ARG A 208 -7.34 8.50 -23.16
CA ARG A 208 -7.33 8.34 -21.69
C ARG A 208 -6.43 7.19 -21.29
N LYS A 209 -5.63 7.40 -20.24
CA LYS A 209 -4.88 6.34 -19.59
C LYS A 209 -5.80 5.61 -18.60
N VAL A 210 -5.85 4.29 -18.71
CA VAL A 210 -6.63 3.41 -17.84
C VAL A 210 -5.72 2.42 -17.11
N TYR A 211 -6.18 1.97 -15.94
CA TYR A 211 -5.38 1.19 -14.99
C TYR A 211 -6.17 -0.02 -14.52
N ARG A 212 -5.48 -1.13 -14.26
CA ARG A 212 -5.97 -2.24 -13.45
C ARG A 212 -4.91 -2.68 -12.45
N ILE A 213 -5.32 -3.39 -11.40
CA ILE A 213 -4.39 -4.03 -10.45
C ILE A 213 -3.92 -5.37 -11.03
N CYS A 214 -2.64 -5.70 -10.87
CA CYS A 214 -2.18 -7.08 -11.13
C CYS A 214 -2.46 -7.94 -9.90
N ASN A 215 -2.98 -9.13 -10.10
CA ASN A 215 -3.19 -10.08 -9.01
C ASN A 215 -1.86 -10.70 -8.54
N PHE A 216 -1.92 -11.45 -7.43
CA PHE A 216 -0.72 -12.02 -6.82
C PHE A 216 0.01 -13.00 -7.76
N ASP A 217 -0.71 -13.84 -8.48
CA ASP A 217 -0.12 -14.81 -9.40
C ASP A 217 0.59 -14.14 -10.57
N GLU A 218 -0.04 -13.12 -11.17
CA GLU A 218 0.55 -12.30 -12.24
C GLU A 218 1.84 -11.64 -11.77
N TRP A 219 1.83 -11.07 -10.56
CA TRP A 219 2.99 -10.44 -9.96
C TRP A 219 4.10 -11.45 -9.66
N LYS A 220 3.76 -12.58 -9.04
CA LYS A 220 4.72 -13.61 -8.62
C LYS A 220 5.45 -14.22 -9.80
N LYS A 221 4.73 -14.55 -10.87
CA LYS A 221 5.31 -15.03 -12.14
C LYS A 221 6.36 -14.07 -12.70
N GLU A 222 6.10 -12.77 -12.64
CA GLU A 222 7.03 -11.77 -13.16
C GLU A 222 8.26 -11.60 -12.26
N ILE A 223 8.06 -11.63 -10.94
CA ILE A 223 9.18 -11.57 -9.98
C ILE A 223 10.10 -12.79 -10.11
N ASP A 224 9.55 -13.98 -10.34
CA ASP A 224 10.36 -15.19 -10.42
C ASP A 224 11.14 -15.29 -11.73
N LYS A 225 10.63 -14.75 -12.85
CA LYS A 225 11.42 -14.57 -14.08
C LYS A 225 12.67 -13.71 -13.84
N ASN A 226 12.50 -12.57 -13.18
CA ASN A 226 13.57 -11.62 -12.91
C ASN A 226 14.62 -12.09 -11.86
N LYS A 227 14.48 -13.32 -11.32
CA LYS A 227 15.52 -13.94 -10.45
C LYS A 227 16.43 -14.90 -11.23
N VAL A 228 16.07 -15.25 -12.45
CA VAL A 228 16.80 -16.22 -13.29
C VAL A 228 17.83 -15.53 -14.18
N ASP A 229 17.80 -14.19 -14.25
CA ASP A 229 18.78 -13.32 -14.90
C ASP A 229 19.67 -12.61 -13.85
#